data_AF-A0A942FKG0-F1
#
_entry.id   AF-A0A942FKG0-F1
#
_cell.length_a   1.000
_cell.length_b   1.000
_cell.length_c   1.000
_cell.angle_alpha   90.00
_cell.angle_beta   90.00
_cell.angle_gamma   90.00
#
_symmetry.space_group_name_H-M   'P 1'
#
loop_
_entity.id
_entity.type
_entity.pdbx_description
1 polymer ?
#
loop_
_entity_poly.entity_id
_entity_poly.type
_entity_poly.pdbx_seq_one_letter_code
_entity_poly.pdbx_strand_id
1 'polypeptide(L)' 'MIIKPVNLKLDSEELLRLVRIVLDEDKEDAFLFLKEILKPQVDQATREQ' A
#
# COMPACT_ATOMS: atom_id res chain seq x y z
N MET A 1 -16.33 4.97 15.64
CA MET A 1 -15.21 4.30 14.96
C MET A 1 -14.13 5.35 14.74
N ILE A 2 -12.98 5.26 15.42
CA ILE A 2 -11.88 6.20 15.19
C ILE A 2 -11.14 5.71 13.95
N ILE A 3 -11.32 6.39 12.83
CA ILE A 3 -10.60 6.08 11.60
C ILE A 3 -9.20 6.69 11.75
N LYS A 4 -8.17 5.86 11.96
CA LYS A 4 -6.78 6.32 11.93
C LYS A 4 -6.33 6.43 10.47
N PRO A 5 -5.76 7.56 10.04
CA PRO A 5 -5.17 7.67 8.72
C PRO A 5 -3.94 6.76 8.62
N VAL A 6 -3.92 5.88 7.61
CA VAL A 6 -2.73 5.12 7.23
C VAL A 6 -1.94 5.99 6.26
N ASN A 7 -0.87 6.63 6.73
CA ASN A 7 0.06 7.33 5.86
C ASN A 7 0.96 6.29 5.19
N LEU A 8 0.59 5.94 3.96
CA LEU A 8 1.34 5.02 3.11
C LEU A 8 2.71 5.61 2.83
N LYS A 9 3.73 5.03 3.47
CA LYS A 9 5.12 5.35 3.15
C LYS A 9 5.55 4.43 2.03
N LEU A 10 5.91 5.02 0.90
CA LEU A 10 6.50 4.35 -0.25
C LEU A 10 7.91 4.89 -0.43
N ASP A 11 8.87 4.01 -0.65
CA ASP A 11 10.16 4.42 -1.19
C ASP A 11 10.06 4.70 -2.70
N SER A 12 11.16 5.19 -3.29
CA SER A 12 11.21 5.57 -4.70
C SER A 12 10.99 4.38 -5.65
N GLU A 13 11.40 3.17 -5.27
CA GLU A 13 11.24 1.96 -6.07
C GLU A 13 9.78 1.48 -6.03
N GLU A 14 9.20 1.47 -4.83
CA GLU A 14 7.79 1.11 -4.62
C GLU A 14 6.85 2.09 -5.34
N LEU A 15 7.15 3.38 -5.29
CA LEU A 15 6.39 4.41 -6.01
C LEU A 15 6.47 4.21 -7.52
N LEU A 16 7.66 3.95 -8.06
CA LEU A 16 7.85 3.71 -9.50
C LEU A 16 7.07 2.46 -9.95
N ARG A 17 7.06 1.41 -9.13
CA ARG A 17 6.33 0.17 -9.40
C ARG A 17 4.82 0.40 -9.37
N LEU A 18 4.31 1.17 -8.39
CA LEU A 18 2.89 1.57 -8.35
C LEU A 18 2.49 2.34 -9.61
N VAL A 19 3.30 3.32 -10.01
CA VAL A 19 3.05 4.14 -11.20
C VAL A 19 2.98 3.27 -12.46
N ARG A 20 3.89 2.31 -12.62
CA ARG A 20 3.87 1.37 -13.76
C ARG A 20 2.58 0.56 -13.79
N ILE A 21 2.20 -0.04 -12.66
CA ILE A 21 1.00 -0.87 -12.61
C ILE A 21 -0.27 -0.06 -12.88
N VAL A 22 -0.34 1.18 -12.38
CA VAL A 22 -1.47 2.09 -12.67
C VAL A 22 -1.52 2.47 -14.15
N LEU A 23 -0.36 2.66 -14.79
CA LEU A 23 -0.26 2.99 -16.22
C LEU A 23 -0.57 1.79 -17.13
N ASP A 24 -0.25 0.57 -16.71
CA ASP A 24 -0.57 -0.68 -17.43
C ASP A 24 -2.07 -1.07 -17.30
N GLU A 25 -2.87 -0.32 -16.53
CA GLU A 25 -4.29 -0.56 -16.25
C GLU A 25 -4.61 -1.95 -15.64
N ASP A 26 -3.59 -2.70 -15.21
CA ASP A 26 -3.74 -3.99 -14.54
C ASP A 26 -4.14 -3.77 -13.07
N LYS A 27 -5.45 -3.77 -12.85
CA LYS A 27 -6.03 -3.56 -11.52
C LYS A 27 -5.69 -4.69 -10.56
N GLU A 28 -5.59 -5.93 -11.03
CA GLU A 28 -5.31 -7.07 -10.14
C GLU A 28 -3.90 -6.99 -9.57
N ASP A 29 -2.92 -6.69 -10.42
CA ASP A 29 -1.54 -6.45 -9.98
C ASP A 29 -1.44 -5.22 -9.08
N ALA A 30 -2.23 -4.17 -9.34
CA ALA A 30 -2.25 -2.95 -8.52
C ALA A 30 -2.72 -3.27 -7.10
N PHE A 31 -3.82 -4.02 -7.00
CA PHE A 31 -4.39 -4.42 -5.73
C PHE A 31 -3.48 -5.40 -4.98
N LEU A 32 -2.82 -6.31 -5.70
CA LEU A 32 -1.86 -7.25 -5.09
C LEU A 32 -0.68 -6.49 -4.48
N PHE A 33 -0.08 -5.58 -5.24
CA PHE A 33 1.05 -4.75 -4.80
C PHE A 33 0.67 -3.85 -3.62
N LEU A 34 -0.48 -3.17 -3.70
CA LEU A 34 -0.99 -2.37 -2.59
C LEU A 34 -1.22 -3.21 -1.35
N LYS A 35 -1.72 -4.44 -1.47
CA LYS A 35 -1.91 -5.35 -0.33
C LYS A 35 -0.59 -5.77 0.31
N GLU A 36 0.45 -6.03 -0.49
CA GLU A 36 1.78 -6.37 0.02
C GLU A 36 2.39 -5.22 0.83
N ILE A 37 2.20 -3.98 0.37
CA ILE A 37 2.74 -2.80 1.06
C ILE A 37 1.88 -2.36 2.26
N LEU A 38 0.56 -2.39 2.10
CA LEU A 38 -0.38 -1.97 3.14
C LEU A 38 -0.38 -2.93 4.32
N LYS A 39 -0.31 -4.24 4.09
CA LYS A 39 -0.40 -5.25 5.15
C LYS A 39 0.59 -5.04 6.30
N PRO A 40 1.91 -4.89 6.08
CA PRO A 40 2.84 -4.65 7.18
C PRO A 40 2.62 -3.31 7.88
N GLN A 41 2.19 -2.26 7.15
CA GLN A 41 1.92 -0.94 7.73
C GLN A 41 0.64 -0.94 8.58
N VAL A 42 -0.39 -1.67 8.14
CA VAL A 42 -1.62 -1.89 8.88
C VAL A 42 -1.36 -2.78 10.09
N ASP A 43 -0.66 -3.90 9.93
CA ASP A 43 -0.30 -4.81 11.03
C ASP A 43 0.52 -4.10 12.12
N GLN A 44 1.43 -3.20 11.74
CA GLN A 44 2.14 -2.35 12.70
C GLN A 44 1.20 -1.37 13.40
N ALA A 45 0.32 -0.70 12.65
CA ALA A 45 -0.62 0.27 13.21
C ALA A 45 -1.68 -0.37 14.14
N THR A 46 -1.98 -1.66 13.97
CA THR A 46 -2.97 -2.41 14.77
C THR A 46 -2.35 -3.27 15.86
N ARG A 47 -1.05 -3.59 15.83
CA ARG A 47 -0.36 -4.35 16.89
C ARG A 47 -0.09 -3.56 18.17
N GLU A 48 -0.12 -2.24 18.13
CA GLU A 48 -0.01 -1.38 19.33
C GLU A 48 -1.36 -1.17 20.06
N GLN A 49 -2.30 -2.12 19.94
CA GLN A 49 -3.60 -2.09 20.63
C GLN A 49 -3.76 -3.25 21.61
#